data_AF-A0A2U0S5C3-F1
#
_entry.id   AF-A0A2U0S5C3-F1
#
_cell.length_a   1.000
_cell.length_b   1.000
_cell.length_c   1.000
_cell.angle_alpha   90.00
_cell.angle_beta   90.00
_cell.angle_gamma   90.00
#
_symmetry.space_group_name_H-M   'P 1'
#
loop_
_entity.id
_entity.type
_entity.pdbx_description
1 polymer ?
#
loop_
_entity_poly.entity_id
_entity_poly.type
_entity_poly.pdbx_seq_one_letter_code
_entity_poly.pdbx_strand_id
1 'polypeptide(L)'
;MIKNLFCIHTKKRGMWCPQVKKKTGMNSKAVLCILFSVAVAVICATVFVAQPVSSCYGPHVTANISATEINIYESVTVEGRVCLGLEDELNLTVRVTFVRPDYSWIDQPVEVDNETGDFSVTQELDMAGYWNVFPIYGHINDRLGVTVIDPSVDSSNPPPIVGSPFKPNMLVVTAAITTVSISAVVAVFGLRKKTRKISFLRLFIQVALVYLIFFGIFVDHEILPQPASKIPVHEFVVETEFFGVEMADGLPVPFFGCYYPCGRTVTCALWEIQTSIYPFWENTSGWGVTYNSPGYVRLAVIIGVVILLSVLLGKIFCGWVCPFGLYMDLLSYLRKAVKIPHRDFSESFNKKFHQFGYVILALLIVVSVIFASEAIVNAQLVPGTEDGGFVFQYFSAPFCQFCPMKPFCVLLESSVGLIRPEWISQVTTGDFYELGYYVTSLNLLVLGVVTVVSFFYRRAWCRICPLGALIALFNRFPPFKWVSVFRLDKVEEKCTKCGICKRVCPTQVTEVYDKKGGDVTTSNCIMCLRCVEMCPYEDALQLKAAGKTVLRSRNWLESS
;
A
#
# COMPACT_ATOMS: atom_id res chain seq x y z
N MET A 1 -50.23 -17.00 -31.67
CA MET A 1 -51.40 -16.16 -31.33
C MET A 1 -51.46 -15.99 -29.81
N ILE A 2 -51.15 -14.77 -29.36
CA ILE A 2 -51.61 -14.08 -28.13
C ILE A 2 -51.63 -14.90 -26.82
N LYS A 3 -50.70 -14.58 -25.91
CA LYS A 3 -50.96 -14.53 -24.46
C LYS A 3 -49.97 -13.56 -23.77
N ASN A 4 -50.49 -12.37 -23.46
CA ASN A 4 -50.23 -11.49 -22.30
C ASN A 4 -48.77 -11.02 -22.09
N LEU A 5 -48.31 -9.81 -22.43
CA LEU A 5 -48.84 -8.45 -22.33
C LEU A 5 -49.29 -8.02 -20.91
N PHE A 6 -48.55 -7.01 -20.41
CA PHE A 6 -48.73 -6.14 -19.23
C PHE A 6 -48.28 -6.59 -17.83
N CYS A 7 -47.26 -5.88 -17.32
CA CYS A 7 -47.42 -5.14 -16.06
C CYS A 7 -46.46 -3.92 -15.99
N ILE A 8 -47.02 -2.73 -16.23
CA ILE A 8 -46.42 -1.42 -15.96
C ILE A 8 -46.98 -0.91 -14.63
N HIS A 9 -46.10 -0.34 -13.79
CA HIS A 9 -46.30 0.51 -12.61
C HIS A 9 -47.65 0.51 -11.87
N THR A 10 -47.62 0.06 -10.61
CA THR A 10 -48.24 0.79 -9.50
C THR A 10 -47.39 0.73 -8.22
N LYS A 11 -47.46 1.83 -7.47
CA LYS A 11 -46.70 2.21 -6.29
C LYS A 11 -47.43 1.72 -5.03
N LYS A 12 -47.07 0.56 -4.46
CA LYS A 12 -47.18 0.19 -3.03
C LYS A 12 -46.92 -1.32 -2.85
N ARG A 13 -46.07 -1.65 -1.88
CA ARG A 13 -45.85 -2.95 -1.20
C ARG A 13 -45.82 -4.23 -2.06
N GLY A 14 -44.59 -4.73 -2.23
CA GLY A 14 -44.21 -6.14 -2.12
C GLY A 14 -45.06 -7.20 -2.82
N MET A 15 -44.56 -7.73 -3.94
CA MET A 15 -44.77 -9.15 -4.25
C MET A 15 -43.61 -9.72 -5.07
N TRP A 16 -43.18 -10.89 -4.61
CA TRP A 16 -42.02 -11.64 -5.04
C TRP A 16 -42.23 -12.30 -6.41
N CYS A 17 -41.20 -12.28 -7.27
CA CYS A 17 -41.08 -13.18 -8.40
C CYS A 17 -40.45 -14.50 -7.89
N PRO A 18 -40.93 -15.70 -8.29
CA PRO A 18 -40.53 -16.95 -7.66
C PRO A 18 -39.06 -17.27 -7.94
N GLN A 19 -38.26 -17.23 -6.87
CA GLN A 19 -36.89 -17.71 -6.86
C GLN A 19 -36.89 -19.23 -7.03
N VAL A 20 -36.22 -19.73 -8.05
CA VAL A 20 -35.80 -21.13 -8.15
C VAL A 20 -34.88 -21.42 -6.95
N LYS A 21 -35.46 -21.96 -5.87
CA LYS A 21 -34.74 -22.38 -4.66
C LYS A 21 -33.85 -23.58 -4.99
N LYS A 22 -32.58 -23.35 -5.28
CA LYS A 22 -31.53 -24.37 -5.10
C LYS A 22 -31.01 -24.25 -3.67
N LYS A 23 -31.42 -25.18 -2.79
CA LYS A 23 -30.87 -25.33 -1.43
C LYS A 23 -29.37 -25.58 -1.53
N THR A 24 -28.54 -24.56 -1.33
CA THR A 24 -27.13 -24.76 -0.98
C THR A 24 -27.03 -24.76 0.53
N GLY A 25 -27.14 -25.93 1.16
CA GLY A 25 -26.72 -26.10 2.54
C GLY A 25 -25.24 -25.80 2.64
N MET A 26 -24.85 -24.89 3.54
CA MET A 26 -23.44 -24.62 3.81
C MET A 26 -22.99 -25.67 4.81
N ASN A 27 -21.91 -26.38 4.49
CA ASN A 27 -21.43 -27.52 5.27
C ASN A 27 -21.00 -27.03 6.67
N SER A 28 -21.49 -27.67 7.74
CA SER A 28 -21.25 -27.24 9.13
C SER A 28 -19.76 -27.17 9.49
N LYS A 29 -18.94 -27.99 8.83
CA LYS A 29 -17.48 -28.00 8.96
C LYS A 29 -16.82 -26.68 8.53
N ALA A 30 -17.39 -25.96 7.55
CA ALA A 30 -16.85 -24.69 7.09
C ALA A 30 -17.12 -23.53 8.06
N VAL A 31 -18.26 -23.57 8.75
CA VAL A 31 -18.59 -22.60 9.82
C VAL A 31 -17.72 -22.85 11.05
N LEU A 32 -17.47 -24.12 11.37
CA LEU A 32 -16.60 -24.52 12.47
C LEU A 32 -15.13 -24.10 12.23
N CYS A 33 -14.60 -24.27 11.02
CA CYS A 33 -13.25 -23.79 10.68
C CYS A 33 -13.13 -22.26 10.80
N ILE A 34 -14.12 -21.49 10.34
CA ILE A 34 -14.07 -20.02 10.41
C ILE A 34 -14.19 -19.52 11.86
N LEU A 35 -15.07 -20.14 12.66
CA LEU A 35 -15.16 -19.83 14.09
C LEU A 35 -13.87 -20.20 14.83
N PHE A 36 -13.22 -21.31 14.46
CA PHE A 36 -11.93 -21.70 15.02
C PHE A 36 -10.82 -20.72 14.64
N SER A 37 -10.76 -20.26 13.38
CA SER A 37 -9.79 -19.25 12.95
C SER A 37 -9.99 -17.88 13.61
N VAL A 38 -11.24 -17.47 13.83
CA VAL A 38 -11.54 -16.21 14.53
C VAL A 38 -11.29 -16.33 16.04
N ALA A 39 -11.59 -17.49 16.65
CA ALA A 39 -11.29 -17.74 18.06
C ALA A 39 -9.77 -17.79 18.32
N VAL A 40 -8.98 -18.43 17.44
CA VAL A 40 -7.51 -18.42 17.53
C VAL A 40 -6.96 -16.99 17.37
N ALA A 41 -7.50 -16.19 16.46
CA ALA A 41 -7.10 -14.79 16.29
C ALA A 41 -7.47 -13.90 17.49
N VAL A 42 -8.61 -14.14 18.15
CA VAL A 42 -9.04 -13.41 19.34
C VAL A 42 -8.25 -13.84 20.58
N ILE A 43 -7.97 -15.14 20.73
CA ILE A 43 -7.16 -15.68 21.84
C ILE A 43 -5.70 -15.19 21.74
N CYS A 44 -5.12 -15.11 20.54
CA CYS A 44 -3.82 -14.48 20.33
C CYS A 44 -3.82 -12.97 20.63
N ALA A 45 -4.95 -12.28 20.48
CA ALA A 45 -5.08 -10.85 20.76
C ALA A 45 -5.35 -10.52 22.25
N THR A 46 -5.82 -11.48 23.04
CA THR A 46 -6.22 -11.26 24.45
C THR A 46 -5.17 -11.62 25.50
N VAL A 47 -3.96 -12.05 25.10
CA VAL A 47 -2.91 -12.50 26.04
C VAL A 47 -1.94 -11.40 26.48
N PHE A 48 -2.01 -10.18 25.92
CA PHE A 48 -1.15 -9.07 26.38
C PHE A 48 -1.92 -8.12 27.30
N VAL A 49 -1.93 -8.44 28.60
CA VAL A 49 -2.31 -7.52 29.68
C VAL A 49 -1.08 -6.67 30.03
N ALA A 50 -1.22 -5.35 29.89
CA ALA A 50 -0.23 -4.36 30.30
C ALA A 50 -0.24 -4.19 31.84
N GLN A 51 0.94 -4.14 32.45
CA GLN A 51 1.16 -3.63 33.81
C GLN A 51 1.62 -2.16 33.70
N PRO A 52 1.20 -1.25 34.60
CA PRO A 52 1.64 0.14 34.57
C PRO A 52 3.00 0.29 35.27
N VAL A 53 3.90 1.10 34.73
CA VAL A 53 5.14 1.46 35.45
C VAL A 53 5.40 2.96 35.33
N SER A 54 5.75 3.53 36.49
CA SER A 54 6.11 4.92 36.73
C SER A 54 7.62 5.13 36.62
N SER A 55 7.99 6.23 35.94
CA SER A 55 9.28 6.96 35.93
C SER A 55 10.54 6.30 35.32
N CYS A 56 11.21 7.09 34.47
CA CYS A 56 12.33 6.82 33.55
C CYS A 56 11.96 6.03 32.27
N TYR A 57 12.22 6.64 31.11
CA TYR A 57 11.67 6.29 29.79
C TYR A 57 12.38 5.08 29.15
N GLY A 58 12.18 3.89 29.73
CA GLY A 58 12.48 2.58 29.13
C GLY A 58 13.96 2.26 28.85
N PRO A 59 14.30 0.97 28.61
CA PRO A 59 15.65 0.58 28.21
C PRO A 59 15.93 1.20 26.83
N HIS A 60 17.10 1.82 26.64
CA HIS A 60 17.59 2.24 25.33
C HIS A 60 19.11 2.05 25.28
N VAL A 61 19.62 1.74 24.08
CA VAL A 61 21.05 1.55 23.83
C VAL A 61 21.51 2.66 22.91
N THR A 62 22.45 3.47 23.37
CA THR A 62 23.15 4.47 22.55
C THR A 62 24.60 4.04 22.43
N ALA A 63 25.13 3.96 21.22
CA ALA A 63 26.50 3.53 21.01
C ALA A 63 27.21 4.40 19.96
N ASN A 64 28.50 4.61 20.15
CA ASN A 64 29.40 5.28 19.24
C ASN A 64 30.55 4.35 18.86
N ILE A 65 31.12 4.59 17.69
CA ILE A 65 32.33 3.91 17.21
C ILE A 65 33.53 4.84 17.31
N SER A 66 34.70 4.29 17.59
CA SER A 66 35.96 5.02 17.70
C SER A 66 36.39 5.68 16.38
N ALA A 67 36.04 5.09 15.24
CA ALA A 67 36.36 5.61 13.91
C ALA A 67 35.36 5.11 12.86
N THR A 68 35.01 5.98 11.89
CA THR A 68 34.13 5.65 10.76
C THR A 68 34.89 5.09 9.55
N GLU A 69 36.22 5.24 9.53
CA GLU A 69 37.12 4.82 8.46
C GLU A 69 38.42 4.29 9.08
N ILE A 70 38.81 3.05 8.74
CA ILE A 70 40.01 2.38 9.27
C ILE A 70 40.71 1.55 8.20
N ASN A 71 41.97 1.15 8.43
CA ASN A 71 42.67 0.21 7.55
C ASN A 71 42.30 -1.25 7.87
N ILE A 72 42.50 -2.15 6.91
CA ILE A 72 42.36 -3.59 7.13
C ILE A 72 43.28 -4.06 8.27
N TYR A 73 42.77 -4.94 9.14
CA TYR A 73 43.42 -5.40 10.38
C TYR A 73 43.56 -4.33 11.49
N GLU A 74 42.94 -3.15 11.33
CA GLU A 74 42.74 -2.25 12.46
C GLU A 74 41.50 -2.64 13.26
N SER A 75 41.50 -2.27 14.54
CA SER A 75 40.41 -2.57 15.46
C SER A 75 39.49 -1.37 15.64
N VAL A 76 38.19 -1.63 15.71
CA VAL A 76 37.17 -0.63 16.04
C VAL A 76 36.64 -0.93 17.42
N THR A 77 36.56 0.11 18.24
CA THR A 77 35.91 0.03 19.55
C THR A 77 34.52 0.64 19.45
N VAL A 78 33.51 -0.10 19.91
CA VAL A 78 32.13 0.33 20.05
C VAL A 78 31.92 0.60 21.53
N GLU A 79 31.66 1.85 21.88
CA GLU A 79 31.37 2.27 23.25
C GLU A 79 29.91 2.72 23.31
N GLY A 80 29.16 2.25 24.30
CA GLY A 80 27.77 2.64 24.44
C GLY A 80 27.28 2.58 25.86
N ARG A 81 26.07 3.10 26.05
CA ARG A 81 25.35 3.12 27.31
C ARG A 81 23.98 2.50 27.14
N VAL A 82 23.62 1.64 28.08
CA VAL A 82 22.27 1.10 28.28
C VAL A 82 21.61 1.88 29.40
N CYS A 83 20.46 2.50 29.13
CA CYS A 83 19.72 3.20 30.17
C CYS A 83 18.99 2.19 31.07
N LEU A 84 19.34 2.18 32.35
CA LEU A 84 18.80 1.27 33.36
C LEU A 84 17.47 1.83 33.90
N GLY A 85 16.40 1.03 33.82
CA GLY A 85 15.14 1.33 34.50
C GLY A 85 15.27 1.18 36.03
N LEU A 86 14.24 1.59 36.77
CA LEU A 86 14.18 1.62 38.25
C LEU A 86 14.18 0.25 38.97
N GLU A 87 14.59 -0.84 38.31
CA GLU A 87 14.71 -2.15 38.98
C GLU A 87 16.16 -2.64 38.91
N ASP A 88 16.68 -2.97 40.10
CA ASP A 88 17.98 -3.62 40.34
C ASP A 88 18.02 -5.03 39.70
N GLU A 89 18.02 -5.12 38.37
CA GLU A 89 18.26 -6.37 37.66
C GLU A 89 19.76 -6.60 37.42
N LEU A 90 20.30 -7.58 38.13
CA LEU A 90 21.68 -8.04 38.02
C LEU A 90 21.99 -8.61 36.61
N ASN A 91 23.17 -8.26 36.09
CA ASN A 91 23.89 -8.86 34.96
C ASN A 91 23.22 -8.73 33.59
N LEU A 92 23.20 -7.49 33.09
CA LEU A 92 22.76 -7.18 31.74
C LEU A 92 23.86 -7.52 30.72
N THR A 93 23.47 -8.17 29.61
CA THR A 93 24.37 -8.50 28.50
C THR A 93 23.88 -7.87 27.21
N VAL A 94 24.76 -7.11 26.55
CA VAL A 94 24.55 -6.54 25.21
C VAL A 94 25.24 -7.44 24.19
N ARG A 95 24.57 -7.74 23.09
CA ARG A 95 25.18 -8.46 21.96
C ARG A 95 25.60 -7.46 20.91
N VAL A 96 26.88 -7.40 20.57
CA VAL A 96 27.37 -6.58 19.46
C VAL A 96 27.70 -7.48 18.27
N THR A 97 27.02 -7.25 17.15
CA THR A 97 27.18 -8.03 15.91
C THR A 97 27.91 -7.20 14.86
N PHE A 98 29.05 -7.70 14.40
CA PHE A 98 29.84 -7.13 13.30
C PHE A 98 29.58 -7.93 12.02
N VAL A 99 28.99 -7.30 11.02
CA VAL A 99 28.66 -7.93 9.73
C VAL A 99 29.72 -7.54 8.69
N ARG A 100 30.41 -8.55 8.18
CA ARG A 100 31.43 -8.43 7.13
C ARG A 100 30.81 -8.03 5.79
N PRO A 101 31.61 -7.47 4.85
CA PRO A 101 31.14 -7.14 3.50
C PRO A 101 30.62 -8.33 2.67
N ASP A 102 31.05 -9.55 3.00
CA ASP A 102 30.57 -10.80 2.38
C ASP A 102 29.35 -11.42 3.08
N TYR A 103 28.81 -10.73 4.09
CA TYR A 103 27.65 -11.11 4.89
C TYR A 103 27.85 -12.27 5.86
N SER A 104 29.09 -12.68 6.13
CA SER A 104 29.40 -13.40 7.35
C SER A 104 29.44 -12.45 8.56
N TRP A 105 29.28 -12.94 9.79
CA TRP A 105 29.20 -12.08 10.97
C TRP A 105 29.95 -12.62 12.17
N ILE A 106 30.32 -11.71 13.07
CA ILE A 106 30.98 -11.99 14.35
C ILE A 106 30.07 -11.44 15.46
N ASP A 107 29.61 -12.32 16.34
CA ASP A 107 28.79 -11.96 17.50
C ASP A 107 29.66 -11.92 18.76
N GLN A 108 29.64 -10.80 19.48
CA GLN A 108 30.33 -10.63 20.76
C GLN A 108 29.33 -10.25 21.86
N PRO A 109 29.05 -11.14 22.83
CA PRO A 109 28.29 -10.78 24.02
C PRO A 109 29.20 -10.02 25.01
N VAL A 110 28.72 -8.88 25.52
CA VAL A 110 29.44 -8.00 26.44
C VAL A 110 28.58 -7.75 27.67
N GLU A 111 29.16 -7.92 28.85
CA GLU A 111 28.51 -7.59 30.13
C GLU A 111 28.54 -6.07 30.33
N VAL A 112 27.40 -5.51 30.72
CA VAL A 112 27.21 -4.07 30.96
C VAL A 112 27.60 -3.75 32.41
N ASP A 113 28.23 -2.60 32.63
CA ASP A 113 28.48 -2.11 33.99
C ASP A 113 27.14 -1.81 34.71
N ASN A 114 26.94 -2.46 35.85
CA ASN A 114 25.71 -2.37 36.63
C ASN A 114 25.50 -0.99 37.27
N GLU A 115 26.55 -0.18 37.46
CA GLU A 115 26.42 1.16 38.09
C GLU A 115 26.20 2.28 37.07
N THR A 116 26.82 2.18 35.89
CA THR A 116 26.82 3.25 34.87
C THR A 116 25.98 2.92 33.64
N GLY A 117 25.69 1.64 33.40
CA GLY A 117 25.08 1.16 32.17
C GLY A 117 26.02 1.14 30.97
N ASP A 118 27.32 1.41 31.15
CA ASP A 118 28.28 1.51 30.05
C ASP A 118 28.78 0.13 29.59
N PHE A 119 29.01 -0.03 28.29
CA PHE A 119 29.64 -1.19 27.67
C PHE A 119 30.65 -0.75 26.61
N SER A 120 31.71 -1.54 26.44
CA SER A 120 32.72 -1.32 25.42
C SER A 120 33.15 -2.65 24.82
N VAL A 121 33.26 -2.71 23.49
CA VAL A 121 33.72 -3.89 22.77
C VAL A 121 34.63 -3.51 21.63
N THR A 122 35.72 -4.25 21.47
CA THR A 122 36.71 -4.02 20.41
C THR A 122 36.79 -5.23 19.50
N GLN A 123 36.71 -5.00 18.19
CA GLN A 123 36.81 -6.05 17.16
C GLN A 123 37.77 -5.61 16.06
N GLU A 124 38.68 -6.51 15.68
CA GLU A 124 39.56 -6.36 14.52
C GLU A 124 38.78 -6.68 13.23
N LEU A 125 38.87 -5.80 12.22
CA LEU A 125 38.15 -5.94 10.96
C LEU A 125 39.08 -6.51 9.88
N ASP A 126 38.86 -7.76 9.50
CA ASP A 126 39.76 -8.57 8.66
C ASP A 126 39.46 -8.51 7.15
N MET A 127 38.49 -7.67 6.75
CA MET A 127 38.03 -7.59 5.35
C MET A 127 37.85 -6.14 4.93
N ALA A 128 38.39 -5.78 3.77
CA ALA A 128 38.17 -4.48 3.17
C ALA A 128 36.73 -4.34 2.65
N GLY A 129 36.13 -3.16 2.83
CA GLY A 129 34.74 -2.89 2.45
C GLY A 129 33.93 -2.26 3.59
N TYR A 130 32.61 -2.18 3.39
CA TYR A 130 31.71 -1.56 4.36
C TYR A 130 31.20 -2.59 5.36
N TRP A 131 31.47 -2.37 6.63
CA TRP A 131 31.00 -3.19 7.75
C TRP A 131 29.79 -2.55 8.41
N ASN A 132 28.78 -3.35 8.74
CA ASN A 132 27.67 -2.92 9.58
C ASN A 132 27.86 -3.43 11.00
N VAL A 133 27.64 -2.56 11.99
CA VAL A 133 27.81 -2.88 13.42
C VAL A 133 26.49 -2.63 14.15
N PHE A 134 26.02 -3.64 14.87
CA PHE A 134 24.75 -3.62 15.60
C PHE A 134 24.97 -3.95 17.08
N PRO A 135 24.97 -2.96 17.98
CA PRO A 135 24.76 -3.19 19.40
C PRO A 135 23.28 -3.49 19.65
N ILE A 136 23.00 -4.65 20.23
CA ILE A 136 21.66 -5.22 20.41
C ILE A 136 21.44 -5.54 21.89
N TYR A 137 20.43 -4.90 22.49
CA TYR A 137 19.89 -5.28 23.79
C TYR A 137 18.41 -5.64 23.61
N GLY A 138 18.11 -6.95 23.64
CA GLY A 138 16.77 -7.46 23.33
C GLY A 138 16.30 -7.07 21.92
N HIS A 139 15.35 -6.13 21.84
CA HIS A 139 14.74 -5.64 20.60
C HIS A 139 15.24 -4.26 20.15
N ILE A 140 16.17 -3.66 20.89
CA ILE A 140 16.66 -2.30 20.67
C ILE A 140 18.04 -2.38 20.03
N ASN A 141 18.21 -1.72 18.88
CA ASN A 141 19.47 -1.65 18.18
C ASN A 141 19.79 -0.22 17.76
N ASP A 142 21.06 0.15 17.95
CA ASP A 142 21.65 1.26 17.21
C ASP A 142 22.30 0.72 15.94
N ARG A 143 22.50 1.57 14.93
CA ARG A 143 23.10 1.16 13.67
C ARG A 143 24.32 2.00 13.36
N LEU A 144 25.48 1.36 13.44
CA LEU A 144 26.77 1.99 13.19
C LEU A 144 27.42 1.36 11.95
N GLY A 145 28.29 2.10 11.29
CA GLY A 145 28.93 1.67 10.05
C GLY A 145 30.38 2.10 9.98
N VAL A 146 31.24 1.19 9.52
CA VAL A 146 32.69 1.40 9.40
C VAL A 146 33.12 1.07 7.99
N THR A 147 33.89 1.96 7.36
CA THR A 147 34.52 1.70 6.06
C THR A 147 35.95 1.23 6.29
N VAL A 148 36.28 0.01 5.83
CA VAL A 148 37.62 -0.57 5.94
C VAL A 148 38.35 -0.45 4.60
N ILE A 149 39.49 0.23 4.61
CA ILE A 149 40.32 0.50 3.44
C ILE A 149 41.48 -0.48 3.40
N ASP A 150 41.75 -1.04 2.22
CA ASP A 150 42.97 -1.80 1.96
C ASP A 150 44.00 -0.87 1.30
N PRO A 151 45.07 -0.45 2.00
CA PRO A 151 46.10 0.42 1.44
C PRO A 151 46.93 -0.26 0.34
N SER A 152 46.80 -1.58 0.14
CA SER A 152 47.45 -2.33 -0.94
C SER A 152 46.66 -2.33 -2.26
N VAL A 153 45.41 -1.84 -2.25
CA VAL A 153 44.52 -1.76 -3.41
C VAL A 153 44.47 -0.32 -3.92
N ASP A 154 44.81 -0.11 -5.19
CA ASP A 154 44.79 1.21 -5.82
C ASP A 154 43.38 1.82 -5.83
N SER A 155 43.23 2.98 -5.19
CA SER A 155 41.99 3.77 -5.09
C SER A 155 41.34 4.14 -6.43
N SER A 156 42.07 4.00 -7.55
CA SER A 156 41.57 4.21 -8.91
C SER A 156 40.60 3.11 -9.40
N ASN A 157 40.61 1.94 -8.75
CA ASN A 157 39.73 0.82 -9.06
C ASN A 157 39.11 0.28 -7.75
N PRO A 158 37.98 0.85 -7.28
CA PRO A 158 37.27 0.25 -6.17
C PRO A 158 36.95 -1.21 -6.50
N PRO A 159 37.12 -2.15 -5.56
CA PRO A 159 36.75 -3.54 -5.80
C PRO A 159 35.31 -3.58 -6.32
N PRO A 160 35.02 -4.37 -7.37
CA PRO A 160 33.67 -4.45 -7.89
C PRO A 160 32.75 -4.78 -6.73
N ILE A 161 31.67 -4.01 -6.60
CA ILE A 161 30.59 -4.32 -5.68
C ILE A 161 30.20 -5.75 -6.00
N VAL A 162 30.57 -6.69 -5.12
CA VAL A 162 30.04 -8.03 -5.18
C VAL A 162 28.56 -7.83 -4.87
N GLY A 163 27.76 -7.72 -5.93
CA GLY A 163 26.32 -7.66 -5.81
C GLY A 163 25.94 -8.80 -4.87
N SER A 164 25.12 -8.49 -3.86
CA SER A 164 24.64 -9.53 -2.97
C SER A 164 24.07 -10.63 -3.87
N PRO A 165 24.36 -11.92 -3.59
CA PRO A 165 23.73 -12.97 -4.36
C PRO A 165 22.24 -12.85 -4.08
N PHE A 166 21.49 -12.23 -5.00
CA PHE A 166 20.04 -12.16 -4.99
C PHE A 166 19.53 -13.59 -4.84
N LYS A 167 19.15 -13.97 -3.62
CA LYS A 167 18.58 -15.27 -3.36
C LYS A 167 17.06 -15.09 -3.41
N PRO A 168 16.40 -15.52 -4.51
CA PRO A 168 14.96 -15.43 -4.58
C PRO A 168 14.36 -16.20 -3.40
N ASN A 169 13.40 -15.59 -2.71
CA ASN A 169 12.65 -16.31 -1.69
C ASN A 169 11.74 -17.32 -2.40
N MET A 170 12.25 -18.54 -2.57
CA MET A 170 11.60 -19.60 -3.34
C MET A 170 10.20 -19.95 -2.81
N LEU A 171 9.94 -19.76 -1.51
CA LEU A 171 8.62 -19.96 -0.92
C LEU A 171 7.62 -18.94 -1.48
N VAL A 172 8.03 -17.67 -1.50
CA VAL A 172 7.19 -16.53 -1.92
C VAL A 172 7.01 -16.54 -3.44
N VAL A 173 8.06 -16.89 -4.20
CA VAL A 173 7.99 -17.15 -5.66
C VAL A 173 7.03 -18.31 -5.96
N THR A 174 7.13 -19.42 -5.24
CA THR A 174 6.22 -20.57 -5.44
C THR A 174 4.77 -20.19 -5.11
N ALA A 175 4.54 -19.44 -4.03
CA ALA A 175 3.23 -18.92 -3.68
C ALA A 175 2.66 -18.00 -4.78
N ALA A 176 3.48 -17.14 -5.40
CA ALA A 176 3.06 -16.29 -6.52
C ALA A 176 2.70 -17.11 -7.76
N ILE A 177 3.56 -18.04 -8.18
CA ILE A 177 3.32 -18.87 -9.36
C ILE A 177 2.05 -19.72 -9.18
N THR A 178 1.87 -20.33 -8.01
CA THR A 178 0.71 -21.17 -7.71
C THR A 178 -0.59 -20.37 -7.70
N THR A 179 -0.63 -19.21 -7.03
CA THR A 179 -1.82 -18.35 -6.98
C THR A 179 -2.19 -17.76 -8.34
N VAL A 180 -1.21 -17.30 -9.13
CA VAL A 180 -1.44 -16.82 -10.51
C VAL A 180 -1.97 -17.96 -11.37
N SER A 181 -1.38 -19.15 -11.29
CA SER A 181 -1.82 -20.33 -12.05
C SER A 181 -3.25 -20.74 -11.69
N ILE A 182 -3.59 -20.81 -10.39
CA ILE A 182 -4.96 -21.07 -9.93
C ILE A 182 -5.92 -20.00 -10.44
N SER A 183 -5.54 -18.73 -10.39
CA SER A 183 -6.37 -17.62 -10.87
C SER A 183 -6.61 -17.70 -12.38
N ALA A 184 -5.62 -18.12 -13.17
CA ALA A 184 -5.74 -18.33 -14.62
C ALA A 184 -6.73 -19.46 -14.92
N VAL A 185 -6.63 -20.58 -14.21
CA VAL A 185 -7.57 -21.71 -14.35
C VAL A 185 -9.00 -21.27 -14.01
N VAL A 186 -9.20 -20.58 -12.88
CA VAL A 186 -10.51 -20.04 -12.49
C VAL A 186 -11.05 -19.06 -13.54
N ALA A 187 -10.18 -18.24 -14.14
CA ALA A 187 -10.57 -17.34 -15.21
C ALA A 187 -11.02 -18.09 -16.45
N VAL A 188 -10.28 -19.09 -16.92
CA VAL A 188 -10.64 -19.90 -18.11
C VAL A 188 -12.00 -20.57 -17.93
N PHE A 189 -12.25 -21.22 -16.78
CA PHE A 189 -13.56 -21.80 -16.49
C PHE A 189 -14.65 -20.74 -16.31
N GLY A 190 -14.31 -19.61 -15.69
CA GLY A 190 -15.19 -18.47 -15.48
C GLY A 190 -15.63 -17.78 -16.77
N LEU A 191 -14.73 -17.67 -17.75
CA LEU A 191 -14.95 -17.08 -19.07
C LEU A 191 -15.93 -17.90 -19.93
N ARG A 192 -16.12 -19.18 -19.61
CA ARG A 192 -17.18 -20.01 -20.22
C ARG A 192 -18.58 -19.60 -19.75
N LYS A 193 -18.72 -19.02 -18.56
CA LYS A 193 -20.03 -18.56 -18.05
C LYS A 193 -20.41 -17.23 -18.69
N LYS A 194 -21.47 -17.23 -19.51
CA LYS A 194 -21.98 -16.03 -20.20
C LYS A 194 -22.24 -14.83 -19.29
N THR A 195 -22.70 -15.05 -18.06
CA THR A 195 -23.12 -13.98 -17.13
C THR A 195 -22.02 -13.39 -16.26
N ARG A 196 -20.80 -13.95 -16.26
CA ARG A 196 -19.72 -13.54 -15.33
C ARG A 196 -18.34 -13.39 -15.99
N LYS A 197 -18.26 -13.30 -17.32
CA LYS A 197 -16.99 -13.24 -18.06
C LYS A 197 -16.08 -12.09 -17.62
N ILE A 198 -16.63 -10.87 -17.54
CA ILE A 198 -15.90 -9.66 -17.18
C ILE A 198 -15.47 -9.73 -15.71
N SER A 199 -16.35 -10.20 -14.83
CA SER A 199 -16.03 -10.35 -13.41
C SER A 199 -14.88 -11.33 -13.15
N PHE A 200 -14.81 -12.46 -13.88
CA PHE A 200 -13.71 -13.41 -13.78
C PHE A 200 -12.41 -12.90 -14.41
N LEU A 201 -12.49 -12.27 -15.60
CA LEU A 201 -11.33 -11.65 -16.23
C LEU A 201 -10.70 -10.58 -15.33
N ARG A 202 -11.54 -9.74 -14.72
CA ARG A 202 -11.07 -8.70 -13.80
C ARG A 202 -10.38 -9.29 -12.58
N LEU A 203 -10.94 -10.34 -11.99
CA LEU A 203 -10.31 -10.99 -10.83
C LEU A 203 -8.92 -11.52 -11.18
N PHE A 204 -8.78 -12.16 -12.34
CA PHE A 204 -7.48 -12.63 -12.83
C PHE A 204 -6.47 -11.50 -13.01
N ILE A 205 -6.86 -10.43 -13.71
CA ILE A 205 -6.00 -9.27 -13.94
C ILE A 205 -5.59 -8.62 -12.61
N GLN A 206 -6.53 -8.49 -11.65
CA GLN A 206 -6.22 -7.98 -10.32
C GLN A 206 -5.20 -8.84 -9.60
N VAL A 207 -5.37 -10.17 -9.58
CA VAL A 207 -4.41 -11.08 -8.92
C VAL A 207 -3.03 -10.99 -9.57
N ALA A 208 -2.96 -11.08 -10.90
CA ALA A 208 -1.68 -11.01 -11.63
C ALA A 208 -0.95 -9.67 -11.41
N LEU A 209 -1.67 -8.55 -11.43
CA LEU A 209 -1.07 -7.23 -11.24
C LEU A 209 -0.63 -6.97 -9.79
N VAL A 210 -1.26 -7.58 -8.78
CA VAL A 210 -0.76 -7.50 -7.40
C VAL A 210 0.64 -8.08 -7.30
N TYR A 211 0.88 -9.24 -7.92
CA TYR A 211 2.22 -9.85 -7.96
C TYR A 211 3.23 -9.01 -8.75
N LEU A 212 2.79 -8.30 -9.79
CA LEU A 212 3.67 -7.40 -10.55
C LEU A 212 4.01 -6.12 -9.78
N ILE A 213 3.03 -5.52 -9.09
CA ILE A 213 3.20 -4.31 -8.27
C ILE A 213 4.18 -4.56 -7.12
N PHE A 214 4.11 -5.75 -6.52
CA PHE A 214 4.98 -6.16 -5.44
C PHE A 214 6.07 -7.13 -5.93
N PHE A 215 6.48 -7.03 -7.21
CA PHE A 215 7.39 -8.01 -7.78
C PHE A 215 8.77 -8.03 -7.11
N GLY A 216 9.25 -6.86 -6.70
CA GLY A 216 10.51 -6.78 -5.95
C GLY A 216 10.45 -7.55 -4.63
N ILE A 217 9.30 -7.77 -3.97
CA ILE A 217 9.23 -8.64 -2.78
C ILE A 217 9.78 -10.06 -3.08
N PHE A 218 9.67 -10.53 -4.33
CA PHE A 218 10.15 -11.85 -4.75
C PHE A 218 11.64 -11.88 -5.10
N VAL A 219 12.23 -10.73 -5.43
CA VAL A 219 13.60 -10.59 -5.96
C VAL A 219 14.54 -9.91 -4.96
N ASP A 220 14.00 -8.93 -4.26
CA ASP A 220 14.64 -8.01 -3.33
C ASP A 220 14.44 -8.49 -1.90
N HIS A 221 15.21 -9.50 -1.54
CA HIS A 221 15.40 -9.83 -0.14
C HIS A 221 16.88 -9.62 0.20
N GLU A 222 17.25 -8.35 0.29
CA GLU A 222 18.29 -7.98 1.22
C GLU A 222 17.76 -8.30 2.63
N ILE A 223 18.13 -9.47 3.15
CA ILE A 223 18.02 -9.80 4.58
C ILE A 223 18.99 -8.94 5.41
N LEU A 224 19.77 -8.10 4.73
CA LEU A 224 20.95 -7.45 5.24
C LEU A 224 20.71 -5.94 5.25
N PRO A 225 20.92 -5.28 6.38
CA PRO A 225 20.80 -3.83 6.45
C PRO A 225 21.88 -3.19 5.56
N GLN A 226 21.49 -2.55 4.45
CA GLN A 226 22.37 -1.68 3.63
C GLN A 226 22.32 -0.23 4.12
N PRO A 227 23.43 0.51 4.06
CA PRO A 227 23.40 1.94 4.40
C PRO A 227 22.45 2.66 3.46
N ALA A 228 21.76 3.65 4.02
CA ALA A 228 20.82 4.55 3.36
C ALA A 228 21.25 4.99 1.94
N SER A 229 22.53 5.29 1.73
CA SER A 229 23.06 5.73 0.42
C SER A 229 23.18 4.62 -0.63
N LYS A 230 23.05 3.35 -0.25
CA LYS A 230 23.22 2.16 -1.10
C LYS A 230 21.93 1.39 -1.34
N ILE A 231 20.82 1.82 -0.73
CA ILE A 231 19.50 1.30 -1.07
C ILE A 231 19.18 1.89 -2.45
N PRO A 232 19.02 1.06 -3.50
CA PRO A 232 18.61 1.58 -4.80
C PRO A 232 17.31 2.38 -4.61
N VAL A 233 17.18 3.53 -5.29
CA VAL A 233 15.92 4.27 -5.36
C VAL A 233 14.81 3.25 -5.52
N HIS A 234 13.83 3.26 -4.60
CA HIS A 234 12.79 2.22 -4.48
C HIS A 234 11.80 2.17 -5.66
N GLU A 235 12.18 2.80 -6.76
CA GLU A 235 11.43 3.01 -7.97
C GLU A 235 12.22 2.38 -9.11
N PHE A 236 11.53 1.70 -10.02
CA PHE A 236 12.18 1.17 -11.20
C PHE A 236 12.71 2.34 -12.04
N VAL A 237 14.04 2.50 -12.12
CA VAL A 237 14.68 3.49 -12.98
C VAL A 237 14.38 3.11 -14.42
N VAL A 238 13.38 3.77 -15.02
CA VAL A 238 13.02 3.55 -16.42
C VAL A 238 14.07 4.17 -17.34
N GLU A 239 14.45 5.41 -17.05
CA GLU A 239 15.38 6.21 -17.84
C GLU A 239 15.91 7.36 -16.98
N THR A 240 17.16 7.77 -17.19
CA THR A 240 17.82 8.88 -16.49
C THR A 240 17.85 10.18 -17.31
N GLU A 241 17.33 10.15 -18.54
CA GLU A 241 17.20 11.32 -19.41
C GLU A 241 15.77 11.37 -19.95
N PHE A 242 15.02 12.44 -19.67
CA PHE A 242 13.63 12.56 -20.10
C PHE A 242 13.40 13.92 -20.77
N PHE A 243 13.07 13.91 -22.06
CA PHE A 243 12.91 15.13 -22.90
C PHE A 243 14.13 16.09 -22.85
N GLY A 244 15.35 15.57 -22.81
CA GLY A 244 16.58 16.37 -22.76
C GLY A 244 16.86 17.00 -21.39
N VAL A 245 16.15 16.57 -20.34
CA VAL A 245 16.44 16.90 -18.94
C VAL A 245 17.09 15.68 -18.29
N GLU A 246 18.33 15.83 -17.83
CA GLU A 246 19.02 14.82 -17.04
C GLU A 246 18.36 14.69 -15.66
N MET A 247 17.92 13.48 -15.33
CA MET A 247 17.37 13.08 -14.04
C MET A 247 18.21 11.94 -13.49
N ALA A 248 19.24 12.29 -12.71
CA ALA A 248 20.13 11.32 -12.07
C ALA A 248 19.39 10.34 -11.14
N ASP A 249 18.18 10.70 -10.70
CA ASP A 249 17.32 9.88 -9.81
C ASP A 249 16.42 8.88 -10.57
N GLY A 250 16.33 9.00 -11.90
CA GLY A 250 15.41 8.21 -12.72
C GLY A 250 13.96 8.74 -12.73
N LEU A 251 13.14 8.24 -13.66
CA LEU A 251 11.73 8.59 -13.76
C LEU A 251 10.87 7.80 -12.74
N PRO A 252 10.26 8.43 -11.71
CA PRO A 252 9.32 7.77 -10.82
C PRO A 252 8.08 7.29 -11.60
N VAL A 253 7.57 6.10 -11.26
CA VAL A 253 6.29 5.58 -11.77
C VAL A 253 5.24 5.61 -10.64
N PRO A 254 4.61 6.79 -10.37
CA PRO A 254 3.58 6.95 -9.35
C PRO A 254 2.35 6.10 -9.65
N PHE A 255 2.19 5.00 -8.91
CA PHE A 255 1.13 4.03 -9.11
C PHE A 255 0.59 3.43 -7.81
N PHE A 256 -0.50 2.65 -7.86
CA PHE A 256 -1.23 2.17 -6.66
C PHE A 256 -0.47 1.16 -5.74
N GLY A 257 0.86 1.14 -5.73
CA GLY A 257 1.70 0.41 -4.79
C GLY A 257 1.80 1.13 -3.44
N CYS A 258 1.75 0.38 -2.35
CA CYS A 258 2.01 0.96 -1.03
C CYS A 258 3.51 1.22 -0.89
N TYR A 259 3.91 2.33 -0.25
CA TYR A 259 5.32 2.67 -0.03
C TYR A 259 6.01 1.80 1.02
N TYR A 260 5.29 1.32 2.04
CA TYR A 260 5.91 0.60 3.16
C TYR A 260 6.45 -0.80 2.84
N PRO A 261 5.84 -1.61 1.95
CA PRO A 261 6.44 -2.88 1.55
C PRO A 261 7.78 -2.67 0.84
N CYS A 262 8.80 -3.43 1.24
CA CYS A 262 10.09 -3.51 0.55
C CYS A 262 9.90 -4.15 -0.84
N GLY A 263 10.78 -3.87 -1.82
CA GLY A 263 10.67 -4.50 -3.13
C GLY A 263 9.36 -4.22 -3.90
N ARG A 264 8.82 -3.01 -3.84
CA ARG A 264 7.72 -2.60 -4.74
C ARG A 264 8.29 -2.13 -6.08
N THR A 265 7.58 -2.40 -7.17
CA THR A 265 7.99 -1.87 -8.50
C THR A 265 7.46 -0.46 -8.75
N VAL A 266 6.46 -0.04 -7.97
CA VAL A 266 5.76 1.22 -8.10
C VAL A 266 5.34 1.77 -6.73
N THR A 267 5.22 3.08 -6.64
CA THR A 267 5.05 3.85 -5.40
C THR A 267 3.78 4.67 -5.43
N CYS A 268 3.15 4.89 -4.26
CA CYS A 268 1.87 5.59 -4.22
C CYS A 268 2.00 7.03 -4.70
N ALA A 269 1.26 7.38 -5.77
CA ALA A 269 1.23 8.74 -6.31
C ALA A 269 0.98 9.84 -5.26
N LEU A 270 0.11 9.58 -4.27
CA LEU A 270 -0.19 10.57 -3.24
C LEU A 270 0.93 10.65 -2.19
N TRP A 271 1.63 9.55 -1.93
CA TRP A 271 2.82 9.56 -1.08
C TRP A 271 3.94 10.36 -1.74
N GLU A 272 4.24 10.10 -3.02
CA GLU A 272 5.30 10.82 -3.77
C GLU A 272 5.04 12.32 -3.86
N ILE A 273 3.79 12.72 -4.12
CA ILE A 273 3.40 14.15 -4.12
C ILE A 273 3.66 14.75 -2.74
N GLN A 274 3.30 14.06 -1.66
CA GLN A 274 3.50 14.57 -0.31
C GLN A 274 4.98 14.67 0.04
N THR A 275 5.77 13.63 -0.23
CA THR A 275 7.20 13.60 0.10
C THR A 275 8.05 14.55 -0.74
N SER A 276 7.62 14.83 -1.98
CA SER A 276 8.23 15.85 -2.83
C SER A 276 7.86 17.29 -2.42
N ILE A 277 6.77 17.47 -1.67
CA ILE A 277 6.41 18.76 -1.04
C ILE A 277 7.15 18.89 0.31
N TYR A 278 7.17 17.83 1.12
CA TYR A 278 7.85 17.72 2.41
C TYR A 278 8.03 16.24 2.76
N PRO A 279 9.23 15.75 3.15
CA PRO A 279 10.37 16.50 3.66
C PRO A 279 11.47 16.84 2.65
N PHE A 280 11.39 16.33 1.42
CA PHE A 280 12.53 16.34 0.49
C PHE A 280 12.55 17.51 -0.49
N TRP A 281 12.10 18.70 -0.04
CA TRP A 281 12.01 19.88 -0.91
C TRP A 281 13.40 20.32 -1.41
N GLU A 282 14.35 20.46 -0.47
CA GLU A 282 15.76 20.82 -0.72
C GLU A 282 16.73 19.69 -0.32
N ASN A 283 16.30 18.77 0.54
CA ASN A 283 17.16 17.70 1.01
C ASN A 283 17.43 16.65 -0.06
N THR A 284 18.72 16.46 -0.35
CA THR A 284 19.25 15.43 -1.24
C THR A 284 19.28 14.06 -0.59
N SER A 285 18.86 13.91 0.68
CA SER A 285 18.88 12.64 1.39
C SER A 285 17.80 12.53 2.47
N GLY A 286 17.24 11.33 2.64
CA GLY A 286 16.54 10.90 3.84
C GLY A 286 15.72 9.63 3.62
N TRP A 287 15.39 8.93 4.72
CA TRP A 287 14.87 7.56 4.70
C TRP A 287 15.73 6.55 3.91
N GLY A 288 17.02 6.85 3.75
CA GLY A 288 17.91 6.06 2.92
C GLY A 288 17.64 6.09 1.44
N VAL A 289 17.27 7.26 0.94
CA VAL A 289 17.28 7.55 -0.49
C VAL A 289 17.98 8.88 -0.68
N THR A 290 18.94 8.92 -1.60
CA THR A 290 19.55 10.17 -2.04
C THR A 290 18.94 10.60 -3.36
N TYR A 291 18.46 11.84 -3.43
CA TYR A 291 17.91 12.42 -4.63
C TYR A 291 18.71 13.66 -5.03
N ASN A 292 19.20 13.69 -6.25
CA ASN A 292 20.00 14.77 -6.81
C ASN A 292 19.16 15.92 -7.40
N SER A 293 17.92 15.64 -7.83
CA SER A 293 17.02 16.63 -8.44
C SER A 293 16.31 17.49 -7.38
N PRO A 294 16.00 18.77 -7.61
CA PRO A 294 15.25 19.57 -6.63
C PRO A 294 13.76 19.18 -6.57
N GLY A 295 13.11 19.38 -5.42
CA GLY A 295 11.74 18.89 -5.15
C GLY A 295 10.67 19.34 -6.15
N TYR A 296 10.77 20.56 -6.69
CA TYR A 296 9.83 21.06 -7.70
C TYR A 296 9.92 20.33 -9.05
N VAL A 297 11.12 19.87 -9.46
CA VAL A 297 11.30 19.06 -10.68
C VAL A 297 10.63 17.72 -10.47
N ARG A 298 10.89 17.06 -9.32
CA ARG A 298 10.25 15.79 -8.96
C ARG A 298 8.73 15.94 -8.96
N LEU A 299 8.20 16.98 -8.30
CA LEU A 299 6.77 17.24 -8.25
C LEU A 299 6.15 17.45 -9.64
N ALA A 300 6.82 18.20 -10.53
CA ALA A 300 6.35 18.42 -11.89
C ALA A 300 6.28 17.11 -12.70
N VAL A 301 7.30 16.25 -12.56
CA VAL A 301 7.35 14.93 -13.19
C VAL A 301 6.23 14.03 -12.67
N ILE A 302 6.10 13.91 -11.34
CA ILE A 302 5.08 13.09 -10.69
C ILE A 302 3.68 13.52 -11.12
N ILE A 303 3.38 14.82 -11.09
CA ILE A 303 2.09 15.36 -11.54
C ILE A 303 1.88 15.07 -13.04
N GLY A 304 2.92 15.25 -13.87
CA GLY A 304 2.88 14.95 -15.30
C GLY A 304 2.53 13.49 -15.58
N VAL A 305 3.20 12.55 -14.91
CA VAL A 305 2.95 11.11 -15.03
C VAL A 305 1.56 10.74 -14.51
N VAL A 306 1.13 11.30 -13.37
CA VAL A 306 -0.22 11.07 -12.82
C VAL A 306 -1.30 11.57 -13.77
N ILE A 307 -1.11 12.74 -14.40
CA ILE A 307 -2.04 13.28 -15.40
C ILE A 307 -2.07 12.36 -16.63
N LEU A 308 -0.91 12.00 -17.17
CA LEU A 308 -0.80 11.12 -18.33
C LEU A 308 -1.52 9.78 -18.09
N LEU A 309 -1.19 9.11 -16.99
CA LEU A 309 -1.82 7.84 -16.61
C LEU A 309 -3.32 8.00 -16.33
N SER A 310 -3.72 9.10 -15.68
CA SER A 310 -5.13 9.40 -15.45
C SER A 310 -5.90 9.59 -16.75
N VAL A 311 -5.31 10.21 -17.77
CA VAL A 311 -5.94 10.42 -19.08
C VAL A 311 -6.00 9.11 -19.88
N LEU A 312 -4.90 8.34 -19.88
CA LEU A 312 -4.79 7.08 -20.63
C LEU A 312 -5.69 5.99 -20.06
N LEU A 313 -5.73 5.83 -18.74
CA LEU A 313 -6.32 4.66 -18.08
C LEU A 313 -7.49 5.04 -17.17
N GLY A 314 -7.64 6.31 -16.80
CA GLY A 314 -8.80 6.78 -16.06
C GLY A 314 -8.94 6.13 -14.68
N LYS A 315 -10.19 5.91 -14.27
CA LYS A 315 -10.53 5.16 -13.05
C LYS A 315 -10.55 3.64 -13.23
N ILE A 316 -10.11 3.10 -14.37
CA ILE A 316 -10.01 1.64 -14.58
C ILE A 316 -9.07 1.02 -13.54
N PHE A 317 -8.02 1.73 -13.12
CA PHE A 317 -7.11 1.23 -12.10
C PHE A 317 -7.79 0.86 -10.77
N CYS A 318 -8.69 1.70 -10.26
CA CYS A 318 -9.44 1.41 -9.04
C CYS A 318 -10.29 0.12 -9.16
N GLY A 319 -10.75 -0.20 -10.38
CA GLY A 319 -11.55 -1.38 -10.68
C GLY A 319 -10.72 -2.65 -10.93
N TRP A 320 -9.61 -2.53 -11.65
CA TRP A 320 -8.89 -3.64 -12.28
C TRP A 320 -7.47 -3.88 -11.77
N VAL A 321 -6.86 -2.91 -11.09
CA VAL A 321 -5.42 -2.95 -10.77
C VAL A 321 -5.14 -2.80 -9.28
N CYS A 322 -5.92 -1.96 -8.58
CA CYS A 322 -5.70 -1.66 -7.17
C CYS A 322 -5.70 -2.93 -6.26
N PRO A 323 -4.61 -3.22 -5.51
CA PRO A 323 -4.55 -4.36 -4.59
C PRO A 323 -5.60 -4.28 -3.47
N PHE A 324 -5.84 -3.08 -2.93
CA PHE A 324 -6.89 -2.89 -1.93
C PHE A 324 -8.30 -3.15 -2.50
N GLY A 325 -8.48 -2.90 -3.80
CA GLY A 325 -9.71 -3.26 -4.53
C GLY A 325 -9.92 -4.77 -4.60
N LEU A 326 -8.85 -5.55 -4.74
CA LEU A 326 -8.89 -7.02 -4.67
C LEU A 326 -9.28 -7.48 -3.26
N TYR A 327 -8.67 -6.90 -2.22
CA TYR A 327 -9.02 -7.16 -0.82
C TYR A 327 -10.53 -6.96 -0.54
N MET A 328 -11.10 -5.83 -0.95
CA MET A 328 -12.54 -5.58 -0.77
C MET A 328 -13.46 -6.49 -1.60
N ASP A 329 -13.02 -6.90 -2.80
CA ASP A 329 -13.76 -7.89 -3.58
C ASP A 329 -13.68 -9.27 -2.91
N LEU A 330 -12.54 -9.64 -2.30
CA LEU A 330 -12.39 -10.85 -1.49
C LEU A 330 -13.33 -10.83 -0.27
N LEU A 331 -13.41 -9.72 0.47
CA LEU A 331 -14.40 -9.54 1.54
C LEU A 331 -15.84 -9.71 1.02
N SER A 332 -16.13 -9.21 -0.18
CA SER A 332 -17.44 -9.39 -0.81
C SER A 332 -17.74 -10.85 -1.19
N TYR A 333 -16.72 -11.63 -1.57
CA TYR A 333 -16.85 -13.07 -1.81
C TYR A 333 -17.01 -13.83 -0.50
N LEU A 334 -16.23 -13.50 0.53
CA LEU A 334 -16.33 -14.07 1.87
C LEU A 334 -17.73 -13.84 2.45
N ARG A 335 -18.24 -12.61 2.39
CA ARG A 335 -19.61 -12.29 2.82
C ARG A 335 -20.67 -13.15 2.11
N LYS A 336 -20.52 -13.35 0.79
CA LYS A 336 -21.43 -14.22 0.02
C LYS A 336 -21.29 -15.68 0.45
N ALA A 337 -20.07 -16.13 0.76
CA ALA A 337 -19.83 -17.47 1.28
C ALA A 337 -20.58 -17.64 2.60
N VAL A 338 -20.42 -16.73 3.58
CA VAL A 338 -21.18 -16.76 4.84
C VAL A 338 -22.67 -16.36 4.71
N LYS A 339 -23.18 -16.18 3.49
CA LYS A 339 -24.59 -15.88 3.15
C LYS A 339 -25.17 -14.60 3.79
N ILE A 340 -24.32 -13.66 4.18
CA ILE A 340 -24.77 -12.38 4.73
C ILE A 340 -25.17 -11.45 3.57
N PRO A 341 -26.37 -10.83 3.59
CA PRO A 341 -26.76 -9.86 2.56
C PRO A 341 -25.88 -8.61 2.64
N HIS A 342 -25.60 -7.98 1.50
CA HIS A 342 -24.95 -6.66 1.52
C HIS A 342 -25.98 -5.60 1.86
N ARG A 343 -25.50 -4.48 2.37
CA ARG A 343 -26.27 -3.27 2.54
C ARG A 343 -25.86 -2.24 1.50
N ASP A 344 -26.81 -1.39 1.20
CA ASP A 344 -26.70 -0.30 0.26
C ASP A 344 -26.86 1.02 1.04
N PHE A 345 -26.05 2.03 0.74
CA PHE A 345 -26.23 3.35 1.34
C PHE A 345 -27.42 4.07 0.70
N SER A 346 -28.03 4.99 1.47
CA SER A 346 -28.98 5.96 0.92
C SER A 346 -28.28 6.83 -0.13
N GLU A 347 -28.98 7.19 -1.21
CA GLU A 347 -28.39 7.93 -2.35
C GLU A 347 -27.78 9.27 -1.94
N SER A 348 -28.45 10.01 -1.05
CA SER A 348 -27.94 11.29 -0.55
C SER A 348 -26.67 11.09 0.29
N PHE A 349 -26.66 10.08 1.17
CA PHE A 349 -25.48 9.76 1.96
C PHE A 349 -24.33 9.32 1.08
N ASN A 350 -24.58 8.47 0.08
CA ASN A 350 -23.55 8.02 -0.85
C ASN A 350 -22.89 9.19 -1.60
N LYS A 351 -23.69 10.14 -2.09
CA LYS A 351 -23.19 11.33 -2.78
C LYS A 351 -22.31 12.18 -1.87
N LYS A 352 -22.74 12.41 -0.62
CA LYS A 352 -21.95 13.13 0.39
C LYS A 352 -20.65 12.40 0.74
N PHE A 353 -20.71 11.07 0.86
CA PHE A 353 -19.56 10.23 1.18
C PHE A 353 -18.49 10.28 0.06
N HIS A 354 -18.92 10.34 -1.20
CA HIS A 354 -18.03 10.61 -2.33
C HIS A 354 -17.41 12.01 -2.30
N GLN A 355 -18.20 13.03 -1.98
CA GLN A 355 -17.71 14.42 -1.85
C GLN A 355 -16.68 14.56 -0.73
N PHE A 356 -16.89 13.83 0.38
CA PHE A 356 -15.99 13.86 1.52
C PHE A 356 -14.57 13.39 1.17
N GLY A 357 -14.40 12.45 0.22
CA GLY A 357 -13.08 12.07 -0.27
C GLY A 357 -12.28 13.21 -0.91
N TYR A 358 -12.95 14.17 -1.55
CA TYR A 358 -12.29 15.38 -2.09
C TYR A 358 -11.90 16.36 -0.99
N VAL A 359 -12.70 16.46 0.07
CA VAL A 359 -12.40 17.28 1.25
C VAL A 359 -11.17 16.74 1.97
N ILE A 360 -11.11 15.42 2.17
CA ILE A 360 -9.93 14.77 2.79
C ILE A 360 -8.70 15.01 1.92
N LEU A 361 -8.80 14.85 0.59
CA LEU A 361 -7.68 15.12 -0.31
C LEU A 361 -7.18 16.57 -0.17
N ALA A 362 -8.08 17.55 -0.18
CA ALA A 362 -7.71 18.96 -0.03
C ALA A 362 -7.03 19.21 1.33
N LEU A 363 -7.58 18.66 2.42
CA LEU A 363 -7.00 18.78 3.76
C LEU A 363 -5.60 18.15 3.82
N LEU A 364 -5.41 16.96 3.25
CA LEU A 364 -4.10 16.28 3.24
C LEU A 364 -3.04 17.08 2.48
N ILE A 365 -3.40 17.70 1.35
CA ILE A 365 -2.48 18.55 0.60
C ILE A 365 -2.16 19.83 1.39
N VAL A 366 -3.16 20.49 1.96
CA VAL A 366 -2.96 21.70 2.78
C VAL A 366 -2.06 21.42 3.98
N VAL A 367 -2.30 20.31 4.69
CA VAL A 367 -1.46 19.89 5.82
C VAL A 367 -0.01 19.63 5.38
N SER A 368 0.19 18.94 4.26
CA SER A 368 1.55 18.73 3.71
C SER A 368 2.25 20.04 3.37
N VAL A 369 1.54 21.03 2.80
CA VAL A 369 2.11 22.36 2.50
C VAL A 369 2.41 23.15 3.77
N ILE A 370 1.58 23.03 4.81
CA ILE A 370 1.84 23.66 6.13
C ILE A 370 3.11 23.07 6.75
N PHE A 371 3.29 21.75 6.70
CA PHE A 371 4.53 21.10 7.18
C PHE A 371 5.75 21.49 6.34
N ALA A 372 5.56 21.74 5.04
CA ALA A 372 6.61 22.25 4.15
C ALA A 372 6.96 23.74 4.33
N SER A 373 6.29 24.47 5.22
CA SER A 373 6.43 25.94 5.33
C SER A 373 7.84 26.41 5.65
N GLU A 374 8.58 25.62 6.42
CA GLU A 374 9.98 25.86 6.73
C GLU A 374 10.84 25.83 5.46
N ALA A 375 10.69 24.78 4.63
CA ALA A 375 11.44 24.64 3.39
C ALA A 375 11.00 25.59 2.25
N ILE A 376 9.73 26.02 2.23
CA ILE A 376 9.19 26.87 1.15
C ILE A 376 9.35 28.36 1.44
N VAL A 377 9.12 28.78 2.69
CA VAL A 377 9.00 30.20 3.09
C VAL A 377 10.08 30.60 4.10
N ASN A 378 10.99 29.69 4.48
CA ASN A 378 11.99 29.90 5.54
C ASN A 378 11.36 30.37 6.87
N ALA A 379 10.13 29.90 7.14
CA ALA A 379 9.39 30.25 8.34
C ALA A 379 8.72 29.00 8.91
N GLN A 380 9.09 28.64 10.14
CA GLN A 380 8.52 27.50 10.83
C GLN A 380 7.11 27.82 11.36
N LEU A 381 6.07 27.33 10.68
CA LEU A 381 4.68 27.52 11.14
C LEU A 381 4.28 26.55 12.26
N VAL A 382 4.91 25.37 12.32
CA VAL A 382 4.58 24.30 13.26
C VAL A 382 5.88 23.78 13.90
N PRO A 383 6.02 23.80 15.24
CA PRO A 383 7.19 23.24 15.91
C PRO A 383 7.37 21.74 15.61
N GLY A 384 8.61 21.27 15.45
CA GLY A 384 8.94 19.86 15.19
C GLY A 384 8.86 19.44 13.72
N THR A 385 8.74 20.41 12.80
CA THR A 385 8.92 20.21 11.35
C THR A 385 10.37 20.20 10.92
N GLU A 386 11.29 20.63 11.79
CA GLU A 386 12.73 20.63 11.51
C GLU A 386 13.26 19.22 11.18
N ASP A 387 14.39 19.14 10.50
CA ASP A 387 15.05 17.87 10.19
C ASP A 387 15.34 17.10 11.49
N GLY A 388 14.81 15.88 11.59
CA GLY A 388 14.89 15.06 12.82
C GLY A 388 13.81 15.37 13.88
N GLY A 389 12.97 16.38 13.65
CA GLY A 389 11.80 16.69 14.47
C GLY A 389 10.71 15.61 14.37
N PHE A 390 9.81 15.60 15.36
CA PHE A 390 8.76 14.58 15.42
C PHE A 390 7.79 14.62 14.22
N VAL A 391 7.35 15.82 13.79
CA VAL A 391 6.40 15.97 12.67
C VAL A 391 7.07 15.52 11.38
N PHE A 392 8.37 15.79 11.22
CA PHE A 392 9.19 15.30 10.13
C PHE A 392 9.21 13.78 10.06
N GLN A 393 9.49 13.12 11.18
CA GLN A 393 9.65 11.67 11.21
C GLN A 393 8.33 10.91 11.04
N TYR A 394 7.23 11.38 11.64
CA TYR A 394 5.97 10.61 11.66
C TYR A 394 4.89 11.15 10.72
N PHE A 395 4.88 12.45 10.42
CA PHE A 395 3.86 13.12 9.64
C PHE A 395 4.35 13.65 8.30
N SER A 396 5.55 13.26 7.87
CA SER A 396 6.08 13.50 6.51
C SER A 396 5.14 13.08 5.38
N ALA A 397 4.39 11.99 5.57
CA ALA A 397 3.35 11.55 4.63
C ALA A 397 1.98 11.43 5.32
N PRO A 398 1.22 12.53 5.46
CA PRO A 398 -0.07 12.53 6.17
C PRO A 398 -1.08 11.53 5.62
N PHE A 399 -1.09 11.28 4.29
CA PHE A 399 -2.01 10.31 3.70
C PHE A 399 -1.75 8.90 4.21
N CYS A 400 -0.47 8.53 4.35
CA CYS A 400 -0.09 7.19 4.79
C CYS A 400 -0.54 6.90 6.23
N GLN A 401 -0.82 7.93 7.04
CA GLN A 401 -1.36 7.76 8.40
C GLN A 401 -2.88 7.56 8.47
N PHE A 402 -3.57 7.71 7.34
CA PHE A 402 -4.99 7.41 7.20
C PHE A 402 -5.24 6.29 6.18
N CYS A 403 -4.19 5.77 5.55
CA CYS A 403 -4.32 4.82 4.46
C CYS A 403 -4.44 3.38 5.00
N PRO A 404 -5.57 2.68 4.83
CA PRO A 404 -5.74 1.30 5.31
C PRO A 404 -4.83 0.32 4.56
N MET A 405 -4.26 0.72 3.43
CA MET A 405 -3.31 -0.11 2.68
C MET A 405 -1.99 -0.29 3.44
N LYS A 406 -1.51 0.73 4.16
CA LYS A 406 -0.24 0.69 4.92
C LYS A 406 -0.23 -0.47 5.93
N PRO A 407 -1.13 -0.50 6.93
CA PRO A 407 -1.16 -1.60 7.90
C PRO A 407 -1.52 -2.93 7.22
N PHE A 408 -2.30 -2.93 6.14
CA PHE A 408 -2.65 -4.16 5.42
C PHE A 408 -1.43 -4.80 4.76
N CYS A 409 -0.58 -4.02 4.08
CA CYS A 409 0.66 -4.53 3.49
C CYS A 409 1.63 -5.04 4.55
N VAL A 410 1.85 -4.26 5.63
CA VAL A 410 2.75 -4.67 6.74
C VAL A 410 2.27 -5.97 7.39
N LEU A 411 0.97 -6.12 7.63
CA LEU A 411 0.41 -7.36 8.19
C LEU A 411 0.58 -8.55 7.25
N LEU A 412 0.38 -8.34 5.94
CA LEU A 412 0.58 -9.40 4.95
C LEU A 412 2.04 -9.85 4.90
N GLU A 413 2.98 -8.91 4.84
CA GLU A 413 4.41 -9.20 4.80
C GLU A 413 4.91 -9.89 6.08
N SER A 414 4.39 -9.45 7.22
CA SER A 414 4.67 -10.12 8.50
C SER A 414 4.13 -11.55 8.52
N SER A 415 2.96 -11.80 7.91
CA SER A 415 2.36 -13.14 7.85
C SER A 415 3.12 -14.14 6.98
N VAL A 416 3.90 -13.65 6.01
CA VAL A 416 4.75 -14.49 5.14
C VAL A 416 6.21 -14.51 5.59
N GLY A 417 6.53 -13.90 6.74
CA GLY A 417 7.88 -13.89 7.32
C GLY A 417 8.88 -12.95 6.63
N LEU A 418 8.39 -12.01 5.81
CA LEU A 418 9.23 -11.00 5.15
C LEU A 418 9.58 -9.85 6.11
N ILE A 419 8.67 -9.55 7.04
CA ILE A 419 8.83 -8.55 8.09
C ILE A 419 8.68 -9.23 9.44
N ARG A 420 9.49 -8.80 10.40
CA ARG A 420 9.41 -9.27 11.79
C ARG A 420 8.06 -8.85 12.42
N PRO A 421 7.27 -9.77 13.00
CA PRO A 421 5.97 -9.44 13.58
C PRO A 421 6.01 -8.31 14.62
N GLU A 422 7.15 -8.14 15.28
CA GLU A 422 7.33 -7.10 16.27
C GLU A 422 7.30 -5.69 15.64
N TRP A 423 7.64 -5.53 14.36
CA TRP A 423 7.53 -4.26 13.61
C TRP A 423 6.07 -3.82 13.40
N ILE A 424 5.10 -4.72 13.59
CA ILE A 424 3.67 -4.37 13.63
C ILE A 424 3.38 -3.49 14.84
N SER A 425 4.14 -3.61 15.93
CA SER A 425 3.94 -2.89 17.20
C SER A 425 5.12 -2.00 17.63
N GLN A 426 6.30 -2.11 17.03
CA GLN A 426 7.56 -1.50 17.52
C GLN A 426 7.81 -0.04 17.12
N VAL A 427 6.90 0.63 16.41
CA VAL A 427 7.04 2.07 16.14
C VAL A 427 6.43 2.89 17.30
N THR A 428 7.07 2.81 18.47
CA THR A 428 6.82 3.70 19.62
C THR A 428 8.05 3.77 20.51
N THR A 429 8.89 4.79 20.31
CA THR A 429 9.72 5.41 21.37
C THR A 429 9.92 6.90 21.02
N GLY A 430 9.67 7.81 21.97
CA GLY A 430 9.77 9.28 21.83
C GLY A 430 8.62 10.08 22.49
N ASP A 431 8.78 11.40 22.58
CA ASP A 431 7.93 12.40 23.31
C ASP A 431 6.46 12.53 22.86
N PHE A 432 5.98 11.60 22.03
CA PHE A 432 4.58 11.49 21.64
C PHE A 432 3.90 10.32 22.33
N TYR A 433 4.17 10.04 23.61
CA TYR A 433 3.40 9.04 24.35
C TYR A 433 1.88 9.35 24.41
N GLU A 434 1.46 10.61 24.24
CA GLU A 434 0.04 10.99 24.11
C GLU A 434 -0.57 10.66 22.72
N LEU A 435 0.23 10.40 21.67
CA LEU A 435 -0.24 10.18 20.28
C LEU A 435 0.45 9.05 19.50
N GLY A 436 1.48 8.42 20.05
CA GLY A 436 2.38 7.46 19.39
C GLY A 436 1.78 6.05 19.34
N TYR A 437 1.06 5.65 20.39
CA TYR A 437 0.14 4.52 20.30
C TYR A 437 -0.90 4.76 19.21
N TYR A 438 -1.35 6.01 19.04
CA TYR A 438 -2.42 6.35 18.11
C TYR A 438 -2.05 6.20 16.65
N VAL A 439 -0.82 6.31 16.17
CA VAL A 439 -0.60 6.30 14.69
C VAL A 439 -0.61 4.89 14.08
N THR A 440 -0.04 3.89 14.77
CA THR A 440 -0.17 2.49 14.35
C THR A 440 -1.53 1.92 14.76
N SER A 441 -2.05 2.28 15.94
CA SER A 441 -3.42 1.88 16.33
C SER A 441 -4.51 2.59 15.52
N LEU A 442 -4.33 3.83 15.06
CA LEU A 442 -5.27 4.56 14.19
C LEU A 442 -5.25 3.94 12.80
N ASN A 443 -4.08 3.63 12.24
CA ASN A 443 -4.01 2.92 10.96
C ASN A 443 -4.69 1.55 11.05
N LEU A 444 -4.43 0.79 12.12
CA LEU A 444 -5.09 -0.49 12.37
C LEU A 444 -6.59 -0.35 12.65
N LEU A 445 -7.00 0.71 13.37
CA LEU A 445 -8.39 1.06 13.61
C LEU A 445 -9.09 1.41 12.31
N VAL A 446 -8.47 2.26 11.47
CA VAL A 446 -8.96 2.65 10.16
C VAL A 446 -9.07 1.42 9.28
N LEU A 447 -8.06 0.54 9.24
CA LEU A 447 -8.13 -0.74 8.54
C LEU A 447 -9.30 -1.58 9.07
N GLY A 448 -9.42 -1.77 10.38
CA GLY A 448 -10.49 -2.55 11.02
C GLY A 448 -11.88 -2.01 10.68
N VAL A 449 -12.09 -0.70 10.84
CA VAL A 449 -13.34 -0.01 10.48
C VAL A 449 -13.63 -0.16 8.99
N VAL A 450 -12.64 0.08 8.13
CA VAL A 450 -12.78 -0.04 6.68
C VAL A 450 -13.10 -1.48 6.29
N THR A 451 -12.50 -2.48 6.93
CA THR A 451 -12.76 -3.90 6.71
C THR A 451 -14.17 -4.28 7.11
N VAL A 452 -14.61 -3.88 8.30
CA VAL A 452 -15.98 -4.12 8.77
C VAL A 452 -17.00 -3.45 7.86
N VAL A 453 -16.80 -2.17 7.54
CA VAL A 453 -17.70 -1.43 6.65
C VAL A 453 -17.68 -2.02 5.24
N SER A 454 -16.52 -2.39 4.70
CA SER A 454 -16.38 -2.98 3.36
C SER A 454 -16.95 -4.40 3.26
N PHE A 455 -17.02 -5.11 4.40
CA PHE A 455 -17.70 -6.39 4.48
C PHE A 455 -19.20 -6.22 4.23
N PHE A 456 -19.88 -5.28 4.91
CA PHE A 456 -21.32 -5.04 4.75
C PHE A 456 -21.67 -4.22 3.49
N TYR A 457 -20.86 -3.22 3.16
CA TYR A 457 -21.06 -2.30 2.04
C TYR A 457 -19.98 -2.50 0.98
N ARG A 458 -20.39 -2.82 -0.25
CA ARG A 458 -19.44 -3.12 -1.33
C ARG A 458 -18.54 -1.92 -1.62
N ARG A 459 -17.22 -2.14 -1.60
CA ARG A 459 -16.18 -1.16 -1.96
C ARG A 459 -16.40 0.20 -1.29
N ALA A 460 -16.63 0.19 0.03
CA ALA A 460 -16.91 1.40 0.80
C ALA A 460 -15.73 2.38 0.76
N TRP A 461 -14.50 1.90 0.96
CA TRP A 461 -13.30 2.75 0.92
C TRP A 461 -13.09 3.44 -0.42
N CYS A 462 -13.36 2.77 -1.55
CA CYS A 462 -13.22 3.38 -2.89
C CYS A 462 -14.07 4.65 -3.08
N ARG A 463 -15.05 4.90 -2.21
CA ARG A 463 -15.93 6.08 -2.30
C ARG A 463 -15.29 7.31 -1.68
N ILE A 464 -14.53 7.12 -0.60
CA ILE A 464 -13.89 8.17 0.20
C ILE A 464 -12.37 8.28 -0.04
N CYS A 465 -11.77 7.28 -0.71
CA CYS A 465 -10.32 7.20 -0.94
C CYS A 465 -9.76 8.48 -1.59
N PRO A 466 -8.84 9.21 -0.91
CA PRO A 466 -8.22 10.43 -1.41
C PRO A 466 -7.47 10.23 -2.73
N LEU A 467 -6.74 9.12 -2.87
CA LEU A 467 -6.07 8.75 -4.13
C LEU A 467 -7.07 8.55 -5.27
N GLY A 468 -8.23 7.94 -4.96
CA GLY A 468 -9.32 7.80 -5.91
C GLY A 468 -9.95 9.14 -6.29
N ALA A 469 -9.96 10.12 -5.39
CA ALA A 469 -10.42 11.48 -5.64
C ALA A 469 -9.42 12.27 -6.51
N LEU A 470 -8.11 12.09 -6.29
CA LEU A 470 -7.04 12.70 -7.08
C LEU A 470 -7.15 12.32 -8.57
N ILE A 471 -7.26 11.03 -8.87
CA ILE A 471 -7.43 10.55 -10.26
C ILE A 471 -8.78 11.00 -10.85
N ALA A 472 -9.81 11.13 -10.00
CA ALA A 472 -11.10 11.65 -10.42
C ALA A 472 -11.04 13.12 -10.83
N LEU A 473 -10.21 13.90 -10.14
CA LEU A 473 -10.05 15.33 -10.35
C LEU A 473 -9.47 15.57 -11.75
N PHE A 474 -8.38 14.89 -12.10
CA PHE A 474 -7.77 14.99 -13.44
C PHE A 474 -8.69 14.47 -14.56
N ASN A 475 -9.49 13.44 -14.31
CA ASN A 475 -10.47 12.92 -15.29
C ASN A 475 -11.73 13.79 -15.45
N ARG A 476 -12.03 14.67 -14.49
CA ARG A 476 -13.23 15.50 -14.49
C ARG A 476 -13.04 16.81 -15.26
N PHE A 477 -11.83 17.35 -15.29
CA PHE A 477 -11.58 18.63 -15.94
C PHE A 477 -11.86 18.56 -17.46
N PRO A 478 -12.62 19.54 -18.02
CA PRO A 478 -13.08 19.50 -19.41
C PRO A 478 -12.02 19.20 -20.48
N PRO A 479 -10.79 19.76 -20.45
CA PRO A 479 -9.77 19.44 -21.45
C PRO A 479 -9.35 17.97 -21.39
N PHE A 480 -9.11 17.43 -20.19
CA PHE A 480 -8.67 16.05 -20.01
C PHE A 480 -9.80 15.03 -20.18
N LYS A 481 -11.04 15.40 -19.85
CA LYS A 481 -12.23 14.56 -20.10
C LYS A 481 -12.41 14.28 -21.59
N TRP A 482 -12.05 15.23 -22.46
CA TRP A 482 -12.12 15.03 -23.91
C TRP A 482 -11.07 14.07 -24.46
N VAL A 483 -9.94 13.92 -23.75
CA VAL A 483 -8.82 13.04 -24.13
C VAL A 483 -8.93 11.65 -23.50
N SER A 484 -9.79 11.47 -22.48
CA SER A 484 -9.97 10.18 -21.79
C SER A 484 -10.16 9.03 -22.78
N VAL A 485 -9.24 8.06 -22.78
CA VAL A 485 -9.27 6.93 -23.73
C VAL A 485 -10.55 6.12 -23.55
N PHE A 486 -10.95 5.86 -22.30
CA PHE A 486 -12.07 5.00 -21.98
C PHE A 486 -13.34 5.78 -21.65
N ARG A 487 -14.43 5.49 -22.37
CA ARG A 487 -15.76 6.06 -22.14
C ARG A 487 -16.83 4.99 -22.06
N LEU A 488 -17.78 5.19 -21.16
CA LEU A 488 -18.97 4.37 -21.04
C LEU A 488 -20.15 5.10 -21.68
N ASP A 489 -20.66 4.56 -22.78
CA ASP A 489 -21.79 5.10 -23.52
C ASP A 489 -23.06 4.28 -23.29
N LYS A 490 -24.17 4.99 -23.27
CA LYS A 490 -25.52 4.44 -23.18
C LYS A 490 -26.31 4.76 -24.43
N VAL A 491 -26.91 3.73 -25.04
CA VAL A 491 -27.82 3.90 -26.19
C VAL A 491 -29.24 4.03 -25.65
N GLU A 492 -29.86 5.20 -25.88
CA GLU A 492 -31.20 5.51 -25.34
C GLU A 492 -32.26 4.55 -25.88
N GLU A 493 -32.28 4.33 -27.19
CA GLU A 493 -33.27 3.47 -27.88
C GLU A 493 -33.29 2.03 -27.37
N LYS A 494 -32.13 1.51 -26.95
CA LYS A 494 -31.98 0.13 -26.46
C LYS A 494 -32.19 0.01 -24.95
N CYS A 495 -32.25 1.13 -24.20
CA CYS A 495 -32.34 1.09 -22.74
C CYS A 495 -33.78 1.21 -22.23
N THR A 496 -34.28 0.16 -21.58
CA THR A 496 -35.63 0.15 -20.99
C THR A 496 -35.72 0.69 -19.56
N LYS A 497 -34.63 1.28 -19.02
CA LYS A 497 -34.54 1.70 -17.61
C LYS A 497 -34.94 0.59 -16.59
N CYS A 498 -34.51 -0.65 -16.82
CA CYS A 498 -34.78 -1.79 -15.93
C CYS A 498 -34.09 -1.73 -14.53
N GLY A 499 -33.16 -0.79 -14.31
CA GLY A 499 -32.50 -0.59 -13.01
C GLY A 499 -31.47 -1.65 -12.61
N ILE A 500 -31.12 -2.60 -13.47
CA ILE A 500 -30.09 -3.62 -13.17
C ILE A 500 -28.72 -2.97 -12.98
N CYS A 501 -28.35 -2.01 -13.83
CA CYS A 501 -27.09 -1.27 -13.73
C CYS A 501 -26.89 -0.62 -12.34
N LYS A 502 -27.96 -0.05 -11.77
CA LYS A 502 -27.97 0.57 -10.43
C LYS A 502 -27.75 -0.46 -9.32
N ARG A 503 -28.40 -1.63 -9.39
CA ARG A 503 -28.28 -2.70 -8.38
C ARG A 503 -26.91 -3.38 -8.38
N VAL A 504 -26.31 -3.58 -9.55
CA VAL A 504 -25.03 -4.30 -9.66
C VAL A 504 -23.81 -3.42 -9.36
N CYS A 505 -23.95 -2.09 -9.44
CA CYS A 505 -22.88 -1.13 -9.20
C CYS A 505 -22.35 -1.20 -7.76
N PRO A 506 -21.07 -1.51 -7.53
CA PRO A 506 -20.52 -1.61 -6.18
C PRO A 506 -20.40 -0.25 -5.47
N THR A 507 -20.16 0.84 -6.21
CA THR A 507 -20.08 2.21 -5.67
C THR A 507 -21.39 2.99 -5.78
N GLN A 508 -22.47 2.34 -6.25
CA GLN A 508 -23.82 2.90 -6.34
C GLN A 508 -23.92 4.22 -7.14
N VAL A 509 -23.17 4.29 -8.23
CA VAL A 509 -23.31 5.33 -9.26
C VAL A 509 -24.72 5.25 -9.87
N THR A 510 -25.46 6.36 -9.87
CA THR A 510 -26.85 6.41 -10.37
C THR A 510 -26.94 6.95 -11.79
N GLU A 511 -25.94 7.69 -12.25
CA GLU A 511 -25.92 8.40 -13.53
C GLU A 511 -26.10 7.46 -14.74
N VAL A 512 -25.64 6.21 -14.64
CA VAL A 512 -25.85 5.17 -15.67
C VAL A 512 -27.34 4.83 -15.84
N TYR A 513 -28.11 4.90 -14.75
CA TYR A 513 -29.56 4.70 -14.76
C TYR A 513 -30.30 5.99 -15.15
N ASP A 514 -29.95 7.13 -14.55
CA ASP A 514 -30.68 8.39 -14.63
C ASP A 514 -30.57 9.05 -16.02
N LYS A 515 -29.36 9.09 -16.61
CA LYS A 515 -29.15 9.69 -17.93
C LYS A 515 -29.91 8.93 -19.02
N LYS A 516 -30.46 9.65 -19.99
CA LYS A 516 -31.23 9.06 -21.10
C LYS A 516 -30.34 8.30 -22.09
N GLY A 517 -29.27 8.94 -22.57
CA GLY A 517 -28.28 8.34 -23.48
C GLY A 517 -26.97 9.15 -23.50
N GLY A 518 -26.02 8.71 -24.33
CA GLY A 518 -24.70 9.34 -24.50
C GLY A 518 -23.67 8.91 -23.45
N ASP A 519 -22.69 9.78 -23.20
CA ASP A 519 -21.62 9.54 -22.22
C ASP A 519 -22.17 9.51 -20.79
N VAL A 520 -22.16 8.32 -20.19
CA VAL A 520 -22.54 8.07 -18.79
C VAL A 520 -21.33 7.90 -17.88
N THR A 521 -20.12 8.21 -18.38
CA THR A 521 -18.90 8.22 -17.57
C THR A 521 -19.01 9.31 -16.50
N THR A 522 -18.76 8.94 -15.25
CA THR A 522 -18.76 9.85 -14.11
C THR A 522 -17.52 9.63 -13.28
N SER A 523 -17.10 10.69 -12.59
CA SER A 523 -15.94 10.67 -11.68
C SER A 523 -16.10 9.67 -10.53
N ASN A 524 -17.31 9.26 -10.18
CA ASN A 524 -17.56 8.25 -9.13
C ASN A 524 -17.51 6.80 -9.65
N CYS A 525 -17.40 6.59 -10.97
CA CYS A 525 -17.32 5.27 -11.58
C CYS A 525 -15.90 4.72 -11.47
N ILE A 526 -15.74 3.54 -10.87
CA ILE A 526 -14.47 2.80 -10.84
C ILE A 526 -14.24 1.93 -12.09
N MET A 527 -15.04 2.14 -13.14
CA MET A 527 -14.97 1.43 -14.42
C MET A 527 -14.85 -0.10 -14.30
N CYS A 528 -15.56 -0.68 -13.33
CA CYS A 528 -15.53 -2.12 -13.06
C CYS A 528 -16.35 -2.98 -14.05
N LEU A 529 -17.09 -2.32 -14.95
CA LEU A 529 -17.90 -2.87 -16.06
C LEU A 529 -18.98 -3.90 -15.70
N ARG A 530 -19.30 -4.09 -14.41
CA ARG A 530 -20.41 -4.98 -13.99
C ARG A 530 -21.77 -4.56 -14.55
N CYS A 531 -21.98 -3.26 -14.80
CA CYS A 531 -23.19 -2.75 -15.44
C CYS A 531 -23.32 -3.20 -16.89
N VAL A 532 -22.22 -3.20 -17.65
CA VAL A 532 -22.15 -3.71 -19.04
C VAL A 532 -22.36 -5.22 -19.04
N GLU A 533 -21.71 -5.93 -18.11
CA GLU A 533 -21.80 -7.40 -17.98
C GLU A 533 -23.22 -7.91 -17.72
N MET A 534 -23.95 -7.23 -16.83
CA MET A 534 -25.24 -7.72 -16.33
C MET A 534 -26.45 -7.12 -17.05
N CYS A 535 -26.25 -6.11 -17.90
CA CYS A 535 -27.34 -5.53 -18.68
C CYS A 535 -27.97 -6.61 -19.58
N PRO A 536 -29.28 -6.87 -19.49
CA PRO A 536 -29.93 -7.93 -20.26
C PRO A 536 -30.22 -7.53 -21.71
N TYR A 537 -30.09 -6.24 -22.05
CA TYR A 537 -30.33 -5.74 -23.40
C TYR A 537 -29.01 -5.64 -24.15
N GLU A 538 -28.98 -6.21 -25.34
CA GLU A 538 -27.82 -6.18 -26.22
C GLU A 538 -27.48 -4.75 -26.63
N ASP A 539 -26.19 -4.41 -26.65
CA ASP A 539 -25.64 -3.11 -27.05
C ASP A 539 -26.14 -1.85 -26.32
N ALA A 540 -27.02 -1.98 -25.33
CA ALA A 540 -27.55 -0.85 -24.56
C ALA A 540 -26.48 -0.09 -23.78
N LEU A 541 -25.42 -0.78 -23.33
CA LEU A 541 -24.25 -0.17 -22.70
C LEU A 541 -22.97 -0.60 -23.43
N GLN A 542 -22.10 0.37 -23.74
CA GLN A 542 -20.90 0.15 -24.52
C GLN A 542 -19.69 0.82 -23.88
N LEU A 543 -18.58 0.09 -23.76
CA LEU A 543 -17.28 0.68 -23.45
C LEU A 543 -16.58 1.02 -24.77
N LYS A 544 -16.26 2.30 -24.96
CA LYS A 544 -15.42 2.79 -26.05
C LYS A 544 -14.00 3.05 -25.54
N ALA A 545 -13.00 2.61 -26.28
CA ALA A 545 -11.60 2.99 -26.12
C ALA A 545 -11.16 3.78 -27.36
N ALA A 546 -10.69 5.02 -27.18
CA ALA A 546 -10.31 5.93 -28.26
C ALA A 546 -11.37 6.02 -29.39
N GLY A 547 -12.65 6.09 -29.00
CA GLY A 547 -13.80 6.15 -29.92
C GLY A 547 -14.27 4.80 -30.50
N LYS A 548 -13.47 3.72 -30.40
CA LYS A 548 -13.84 2.38 -30.88
C LYS A 548 -14.50 1.55 -29.78
N THR A 549 -15.58 0.86 -30.09
CA THR A 549 -16.28 0.02 -29.11
C THR A 549 -15.50 -1.27 -28.82
N VAL A 550 -15.04 -1.45 -27.58
CA VAL A 550 -14.26 -2.62 -27.13
C VAL A 550 -15.15 -3.66 -26.47
N LEU A 551 -16.11 -3.23 -25.64
CA LEU A 551 -17.03 -4.11 -24.94
C LEU A 551 -18.47 -3.61 -25.07
N ARG A 552 -19.41 -4.54 -25.17
CA ARG A 552 -20.84 -4.26 -25.30
C ARG A 552 -21.64 -5.15 -24.37
N SER A 553 -22.77 -4.66 -23.89
CA SER A 553 -23.73 -5.50 -23.17
C SER A 553 -24.31 -6.56 -24.10
N ARG A 554 -24.57 -7.74 -23.56
CA ARG A 554 -25.08 -8.90 -24.33
C ARG A 554 -26.37 -9.39 -23.71
N ASN A 555 -27.29 -9.83 -24.56
CA ASN A 555 -28.47 -10.52 -24.07
C ASN A 555 -28.07 -11.90 -23.53
N TRP A 556 -28.12 -12.07 -22.21
CA TRP A 556 -27.85 -13.34 -21.56
C TRP A 556 -29.12 -14.16 -21.27
N LEU A 557 -30.30 -13.62 -21.61
CA LEU A 557 -31.60 -14.32 -21.50
C LEU A 557 -31.85 -15.23 -22.70
N GLU A 558 -31.23 -14.95 -23.85
CA GLU A 558 -31.30 -15.81 -25.01
C GLU A 558 -30.28 -16.96 -24.90
N SER A 559 -30.80 -18.19 -24.77
CA SER A 559 -30.02 -19.40 -24.94
C SER A 559 -29.71 -19.57 -26.43
N SER A 560 -28.50 -19.16 -26.84
CA SER A 560 -27.93 -19.52 -28.15
C SER A 560 -27.96 -21.02 -28.39
#